data_AF-A0A7J2R0J8-F1
#
_entry.id   AF-A0A7J2R0J8-F1
#
_cell.length_a   1.000
_cell.length_b   1.000
_cell.length_c   1.000
_cell.angle_alpha   90.00
_cell.angle_beta   90.00
_cell.angle_gamma   90.00
#
_symmetry.space_group_name_H-M   'P 1'
#
loop_
_entity.id
_entity.type
_entity.pdbx_description
1 polymer ?
#
loop_
_entity_poly.entity_id
_entity_poly.type
_entity_poly.pdbx_seq_one_letter_code
_entity_poly.pdbx_strand_id
1 'polypeptide(L)'
;MSTIRIGNVTIQPTKIICLGRNYLDHIRELNAPIPNEPVFFVKTLNTLITDGNPIIYPKILYNSEKYNRVDHEVELAFSISKSCKNVSPEHAFDYIQGYSVFLDITARKMQISDRNIKLPWYRSKNFDTFGPIGPRIADCSEIEEPHDLNILLKINKEIKQSSNTKHMIFKIPKILEYITKFLILKPGDIVATGTPSGIGPIHPGDVIEASIEKIGTITHKVILER
;
A
#
# COMPACT_ATOMS: atom_id res chain seq x y z
N MET A 1 -13.64 1.61 17.30
CA MET A 1 -12.64 1.16 16.30
C MET A 1 -13.41 0.59 15.12
N SER A 2 -13.09 0.99 13.89
CA SER A 2 -13.79 0.50 12.70
C SER A 2 -13.35 -0.93 12.40
N THR A 3 -14.34 -1.81 12.30
CA THR A 3 -14.14 -3.20 11.88
C THR A 3 -14.22 -3.27 10.36
N ILE A 4 -13.30 -3.99 9.72
CA ILE A 4 -13.28 -4.19 8.26
C ILE A 4 -13.19 -5.68 7.95
N ARG A 5 -13.99 -6.15 6.98
CA ARG A 5 -14.01 -7.54 6.53
C ARG A 5 -13.33 -7.64 5.16
N ILE A 6 -12.22 -8.38 5.09
CA ILE A 6 -11.42 -8.59 3.88
C ILE A 6 -11.53 -10.07 3.51
N GLY A 7 -12.35 -10.36 2.49
CA GLY A 7 -12.77 -11.72 2.17
C GLY A 7 -13.53 -12.35 3.35
N ASN A 8 -12.97 -13.41 3.92
CA ASN A 8 -13.55 -14.12 5.08
C ASN A 8 -12.91 -13.73 6.41
N VAL A 9 -11.92 -12.84 6.41
CA VAL A 9 -11.23 -12.40 7.64
C VAL A 9 -11.75 -11.04 8.05
N THR A 10 -12.08 -10.90 9.34
CA THR A 10 -12.45 -9.63 9.93
C THR A 10 -11.30 -9.13 10.81
N ILE A 11 -10.85 -7.90 10.57
CA ILE A 11 -9.80 -7.25 11.35
C ILE A 11 -10.30 -5.92 11.91
N GLN A 12 -9.60 -5.44 12.93
CA GLN A 12 -9.91 -4.17 13.59
C GLN A 12 -8.62 -3.32 13.69
N PRO A 13 -8.09 -2.85 12.54
CA PRO A 13 -6.83 -2.11 12.50
C PRO A 13 -6.92 -0.85 13.35
N THR A 14 -5.84 -0.53 14.05
CA THR A 14 -5.69 0.76 14.72
C THR A 14 -4.88 1.74 13.87
N LYS A 15 -4.07 1.22 12.95
CA LYS A 15 -3.25 2.02 12.01
C LYS A 15 -2.86 1.24 10.76
N ILE A 16 -2.47 2.00 9.73
CA ILE A 16 -1.87 1.50 8.50
C ILE A 16 -0.51 2.20 8.35
N ILE A 17 0.56 1.42 8.35
CA ILE A 17 1.92 1.94 8.16
C ILE A 17 2.37 1.56 6.76
N CYS A 18 2.79 2.54 5.97
CA CYS A 18 3.18 2.34 4.58
C CYS A 18 4.68 2.64 4.41
N LEU A 19 5.32 1.94 3.48
CA LEU A 19 6.73 2.13 3.15
C LEU A 19 6.88 2.87 1.83
N GLY A 20 7.65 3.95 1.87
CA GLY A 20 8.11 4.63 0.65
C GLY A 20 9.39 4.00 0.15
N ARG A 21 9.57 3.98 -1.18
CA ARG A 21 10.87 3.70 -1.82
C ARG A 21 11.47 2.34 -1.45
N ASN A 22 10.68 1.28 -1.51
CA ASN A 22 11.14 -0.06 -1.15
C ASN A 22 11.48 -0.97 -2.35
N TYR A 23 11.38 -0.48 -3.59
CA TYR A 23 11.78 -1.23 -4.80
C TYR A 23 12.85 -0.45 -5.55
N LEU A 24 13.93 -1.13 -5.95
CA LEU A 24 15.07 -0.48 -6.61
C LEU A 24 14.69 0.21 -7.92
N ASP A 25 13.89 -0.45 -8.75
CA ASP A 25 13.50 0.12 -10.04
C ASP A 25 12.54 1.31 -9.89
N HIS A 26 11.72 1.32 -8.84
CA HIS A 26 10.90 2.49 -8.49
C HIS A 26 11.75 3.67 -8.02
N ILE A 27 12.80 3.41 -7.24
CA ILE A 27 13.76 4.45 -6.82
C ILE A 27 14.46 5.06 -8.04
N ARG A 28 14.88 4.23 -9.00
CA ARG A 28 15.51 4.65 -10.24
C ARG A 28 14.56 5.51 -11.08
N GLU A 29 13.30 5.10 -11.23
CA GLU A 29 12.25 5.87 -11.93
C GLU A 29 12.07 7.26 -11.32
N LEU A 30 12.14 7.38 -9.99
CA LEU A 30 12.01 8.65 -9.27
C LEU A 30 13.29 9.49 -9.21
N ASN A 31 14.42 9.01 -9.75
CA ASN A 31 15.76 9.61 -9.59
C ASN A 31 16.08 9.94 -8.12
N ALA A 32 15.69 9.06 -7.20
CA ALA A 32 15.90 9.24 -5.76
C ALA A 32 17.14 8.47 -5.27
N PRO A 33 17.79 8.91 -4.18
CA PRO A 33 18.83 8.10 -3.55
C PRO A 33 18.22 6.84 -2.91
N ILE A 34 18.97 5.74 -2.97
CA ILE A 34 18.61 4.51 -2.25
C ILE A 34 18.66 4.83 -0.74
N PRO A 35 17.56 4.61 0.00
CA PRO A 35 17.53 4.89 1.42
C PRO A 35 18.35 3.84 2.19
N ASN A 36 19.10 4.30 3.21
CA ASN A 36 19.84 3.41 4.11
C ASN A 36 18.95 2.78 5.18
N GLU A 37 17.79 3.39 5.45
CA GLU A 37 16.80 2.92 6.42
C GLU A 37 15.39 3.00 5.82
N PRO A 38 14.43 2.15 6.24
CA PRO A 38 13.09 2.19 5.70
C PRO A 38 12.38 3.53 5.96
N VAL A 39 11.73 4.08 4.94
CA VAL A 39 11.00 5.36 5.03
C VAL A 39 9.52 5.07 5.27
N PHE A 40 8.99 5.48 6.43
CA PHE A 40 7.59 5.25 6.78
C PHE A 40 6.75 6.51 6.68
N PHE A 41 5.48 6.30 6.34
CA PHE A 41 4.40 7.25 6.51
C PHE A 41 3.13 6.48 6.91
N VAL A 42 2.09 7.23 7.24
CA VAL A 42 0.82 6.65 7.68
C VAL A 42 -0.28 6.91 6.67
N LYS A 43 -1.12 5.89 6.49
CA LYS A 43 -2.48 6.06 5.99
C LYS A 43 -3.45 5.93 7.16
N THR A 44 -4.42 6.83 7.25
CA THR A 44 -5.46 6.84 8.25
C THR A 44 -6.58 5.89 7.82
N LEU A 45 -7.37 5.42 8.79
CA LEU A 45 -8.33 4.34 8.55
C LEU A 45 -9.47 4.73 7.59
N ASN A 46 -9.74 6.03 7.40
CA ASN A 46 -10.72 6.53 6.41
C ASN A 46 -10.35 6.19 4.96
N THR A 47 -9.07 5.92 4.69
CA THR A 47 -8.60 5.54 3.35
C THR A 47 -9.06 4.14 2.95
N LEU A 48 -9.39 3.27 3.91
CA LEU A 48 -9.65 1.86 3.65
C LEU A 48 -10.98 1.64 2.95
N ILE A 49 -10.91 0.90 1.85
CA ILE A 49 -12.06 0.28 1.19
C ILE A 49 -11.68 -1.15 0.78
N THR A 50 -12.68 -2.01 0.61
CA THR A 50 -12.45 -3.40 0.18
C THR A 50 -12.80 -3.60 -1.29
N ASP A 51 -12.43 -4.75 -1.84
CA ASP A 51 -12.66 -5.12 -3.23
C ASP A 51 -14.07 -4.75 -3.75
N GLY A 52 -14.13 -4.25 -4.98
CA GLY A 52 -15.36 -3.81 -5.65
C GLY A 52 -15.87 -2.41 -5.25
N ASN A 53 -15.46 -1.85 -4.11
CA ASN A 53 -15.81 -0.48 -3.74
C ASN A 53 -15.08 0.54 -4.64
N PRO A 54 -15.67 1.68 -4.99
CA PRO A 54 -15.03 2.64 -5.88
C PRO A 54 -13.92 3.43 -5.18
N ILE A 55 -12.87 3.76 -5.92
CA ILE A 55 -11.91 4.81 -5.54
C ILE A 55 -12.54 6.15 -5.94
N ILE A 56 -12.71 7.04 -4.97
CA ILE A 56 -13.24 8.38 -5.20
C ILE A 56 -12.09 9.30 -5.57
N TYR A 57 -12.12 9.84 -6.78
CA TYR A 57 -11.23 10.89 -7.24
C TYR A 57 -11.71 12.23 -6.66
N PRO A 58 -11.00 12.87 -5.72
CA PRO A 58 -11.46 14.09 -5.06
C PRO A 58 -11.54 15.27 -6.03
N LYS A 59 -12.61 16.06 -5.93
CA LYS A 59 -12.90 17.20 -6.79
C LYS A 59 -11.86 18.31 -6.64
N ILE A 60 -11.32 18.47 -5.43
CA ILE A 60 -10.20 19.39 -5.16
C ILE A 60 -8.93 19.04 -5.94
N LEU A 61 -8.71 17.76 -6.22
CA LEU A 61 -7.60 17.32 -7.07
C LEU A 61 -7.97 17.52 -8.54
N TYR A 62 -9.20 17.19 -8.94
CA TYR A 62 -9.62 17.23 -10.34
C TYR A 62 -9.66 18.67 -10.91
N ASN A 63 -10.25 19.61 -10.15
CA ASN A 63 -10.46 20.99 -10.58
C ASN A 63 -9.22 21.88 -10.45
N SER A 64 -8.11 21.36 -9.91
CA SER A 64 -6.91 22.17 -9.62
C SER A 64 -5.75 21.76 -10.50
N GLU A 65 -5.32 22.62 -11.42
CA GLU A 65 -4.09 22.39 -12.20
C GLU A 65 -2.85 22.16 -11.33
N LYS A 66 -2.86 22.73 -10.11
CA LYS A 66 -1.81 22.55 -9.10
C LYS A 66 -1.77 21.12 -8.54
N TYR A 67 -2.89 20.40 -8.50
CA TYR A 67 -3.01 19.10 -7.80
C TYR A 67 -3.62 17.96 -8.63
N ASN A 68 -3.99 18.18 -9.89
CA ASN A 68 -4.69 17.25 -10.80
C ASN A 68 -3.87 16.06 -11.30
N ARG A 69 -3.27 15.31 -10.39
CA ARG A 69 -2.69 14.01 -10.68
C ARG A 69 -2.86 13.11 -9.46
N VAL A 70 -3.60 12.03 -9.64
CA VAL A 70 -3.71 10.92 -8.69
C VAL A 70 -3.06 9.70 -9.33
N ASP A 71 -2.16 9.03 -8.62
CA ASP A 71 -1.42 7.88 -9.11
C ASP A 71 -1.81 6.59 -8.37
N HIS A 72 -1.67 5.47 -9.06
CA HIS A 72 -1.75 4.12 -8.49
C HIS A 72 -0.38 3.62 -8.00
N GLU A 73 -0.39 2.79 -6.96
CA GLU A 73 0.78 2.13 -6.38
C GLU A 73 0.32 0.75 -5.85
N VAL A 74 0.58 -0.35 -6.56
CA VAL A 74 0.24 -1.70 -6.06
C VAL A 74 1.29 -2.20 -5.09
N GLU A 75 0.88 -2.73 -3.95
CA GLU A 75 1.77 -3.19 -2.88
C GLU A 75 1.32 -4.53 -2.30
N LEU A 76 2.31 -5.32 -1.86
CA LEU A 76 2.05 -6.37 -0.89
C LEU A 76 1.83 -5.71 0.47
N ALA A 77 0.75 -6.07 1.16
CA ALA A 77 0.54 -5.71 2.55
C ALA A 77 0.45 -6.96 3.43
N PHE A 78 0.78 -6.81 4.70
CA PHE A 78 0.57 -7.84 5.71
C PHE A 78 -0.22 -7.30 6.90
N SER A 79 -0.98 -8.16 7.55
CA SER A 79 -1.70 -7.84 8.79
C SER A 79 -1.03 -8.50 10.00
N ILE A 80 -1.11 -7.84 11.15
CA ILE A 80 -0.47 -8.30 12.40
C ILE A 80 -1.41 -9.25 13.16
N SER A 81 -0.91 -10.41 13.59
CA SER A 81 -1.71 -11.42 14.30
C SER A 81 -1.81 -11.18 15.80
N LYS A 82 -0.74 -10.67 16.41
CA LYS A 82 -0.64 -10.44 17.86
C LYS A 82 0.18 -9.19 18.17
N SER A 83 -0.05 -8.57 19.33
CA SER A 83 0.62 -7.34 19.70
C SER A 83 2.15 -7.53 19.75
N CYS A 84 2.93 -6.61 19.18
CA CYS A 84 4.38 -6.78 19.08
C CYS A 84 5.17 -5.46 19.20
N LYS A 85 6.34 -5.55 19.83
CA LYS A 85 7.27 -4.46 20.15
C LYS A 85 8.69 -5.05 20.19
N ASN A 86 9.69 -4.33 19.67
CA ASN A 86 11.09 -4.76 19.63
C ASN A 86 11.27 -6.20 19.09
N VAL A 87 10.59 -6.52 17.99
CA VAL A 87 10.64 -7.85 17.37
C VAL A 87 11.98 -8.01 16.67
N SER A 88 12.68 -9.12 16.90
CA SER A 88 13.87 -9.46 16.13
C SER A 88 13.50 -10.08 14.76
N PRO A 89 14.34 -9.91 13.72
CA PRO A 89 14.01 -10.36 12.37
C PRO A 89 13.64 -11.84 12.27
N GLU A 90 14.32 -12.72 13.02
CA GLU A 90 14.10 -14.16 13.03
C GLU A 90 12.71 -14.58 13.51
N HIS A 91 12.06 -13.75 14.34
CA HIS A 91 10.71 -13.98 14.85
C HIS A 91 9.63 -13.24 14.08
N ALA A 92 9.99 -12.51 13.02
CA ALA A 92 9.06 -11.57 12.40
C ALA A 92 7.78 -12.23 11.86
N PHE A 93 7.91 -13.40 11.24
CA PHE A 93 6.77 -14.12 10.66
C PHE A 93 5.80 -14.68 11.71
N ASP A 94 6.22 -14.86 12.97
CA ASP A 94 5.36 -15.29 14.09
C ASP A 94 4.28 -14.27 14.46
N TYR A 95 4.40 -13.04 13.96
CA TYR A 95 3.50 -11.92 14.20
C TYR A 95 2.65 -11.56 12.99
N ILE A 96 2.76 -12.30 11.88
CA ILE A 96 2.03 -12.04 10.65
C ILE A 96 0.78 -12.92 10.61
N GLN A 97 -0.39 -12.31 10.49
CA GLN A 97 -1.65 -13.02 10.28
C GLN A 97 -1.76 -13.55 8.85
N GLY A 98 -1.25 -12.78 7.89
CA GLY A 98 -1.35 -13.10 6.48
C GLY A 98 -1.10 -11.89 5.59
N TYR A 99 -1.29 -12.09 4.29
CA TYR A 99 -0.92 -11.16 3.23
C TYR A 99 -2.13 -10.74 2.39
N SER A 100 -2.12 -9.52 1.87
CA SER A 100 -3.18 -8.99 1.01
C SER A 100 -2.58 -8.10 -0.08
N VAL A 101 -3.33 -7.89 -1.16
CA VAL A 101 -3.07 -6.79 -2.10
C VAL A 101 -3.50 -5.49 -1.43
N PHE A 102 -2.69 -4.45 -1.59
CA PHE A 102 -3.00 -3.09 -1.17
C PHE A 102 -2.73 -2.11 -2.30
N LEU A 103 -3.51 -1.04 -2.38
CA LEU A 103 -3.28 0.07 -3.29
C LEU A 103 -2.96 1.33 -2.48
N ASP A 104 -1.78 1.90 -2.66
CA ASP A 104 -1.42 3.19 -2.08
C ASP A 104 -1.70 4.34 -3.05
N ILE A 105 -2.99 4.64 -3.23
CA ILE A 105 -3.42 5.74 -4.09
C ILE A 105 -2.89 7.06 -3.55
N THR A 106 -2.34 7.87 -4.46
CA THR A 106 -1.54 9.04 -4.10
C THR A 106 -1.93 10.27 -4.90
N ALA A 107 -2.25 11.38 -4.24
CA ALA A 107 -2.36 12.69 -4.87
C ALA A 107 -0.97 13.22 -5.26
N ARG A 108 -0.43 12.76 -6.40
CA ARG A 108 1.00 12.89 -6.74
C ARG A 108 1.49 14.33 -6.80
N LYS A 109 0.77 15.22 -7.50
CA LYS A 109 1.19 16.63 -7.60
C LYS A 109 1.24 17.30 -6.22
N MET A 110 0.28 16.97 -5.35
CA MET A 110 0.27 17.42 -3.96
C MET A 110 1.47 16.89 -3.17
N GLN A 111 1.77 15.59 -3.29
CA GLN A 111 2.92 14.96 -2.64
C GLN A 111 4.26 15.60 -3.09
N ILE A 112 4.42 15.85 -4.39
CA ILE A 112 5.63 16.50 -4.94
C ILE A 112 5.73 17.93 -4.40
N SER A 113 4.64 18.69 -4.42
CA SER A 113 4.60 20.04 -3.86
C SER A 113 5.02 20.04 -2.39
N ASP A 114 4.50 19.12 -1.58
CA ASP A 114 4.84 19.02 -0.14
C ASP A 114 6.31 18.67 0.05
N ARG A 115 6.81 17.67 -0.69
CA ARG A 115 8.21 17.23 -0.62
C ARG A 115 9.18 18.36 -0.97
N ASN A 116 8.88 19.16 -1.99
CA ASN A 116 9.75 20.25 -2.44
C ASN A 116 9.94 21.34 -1.38
N ILE A 117 8.98 21.51 -0.47
CA ILE A 117 9.06 22.42 0.67
C ILE A 117 9.21 21.69 2.01
N LYS A 118 9.68 20.43 1.96
CA LYS A 118 10.00 19.59 3.13
C LYS A 118 8.82 19.31 4.07
N LEU A 119 7.59 19.30 3.56
CA LEU A 119 6.41 18.90 4.31
C LEU A 119 6.18 17.37 4.25
N PRO A 120 5.50 16.78 5.26
CA PRO A 120 5.12 15.38 5.26
C PRO A 120 4.14 15.01 4.13
N TRP A 121 4.08 13.73 3.77
CA TRP A 121 3.17 13.24 2.72
C TRP A 121 1.70 13.08 3.16
N TYR A 122 1.38 13.48 4.39
CA TYR A 122 0.12 13.17 5.06
C TYR A 122 -1.10 13.48 4.19
N ARG A 123 -1.30 14.73 3.77
CA ARG A 123 -2.49 15.09 2.98
C ARG A 123 -2.58 14.36 1.64
N SER A 124 -1.44 14.08 1.01
CA SER A 124 -1.41 13.44 -0.31
C SER A 124 -1.73 11.94 -0.31
N LYS A 125 -1.65 11.30 0.86
CA LYS A 125 -1.83 9.85 1.05
C LYS A 125 -3.14 9.51 1.79
N ASN A 126 -3.90 10.50 2.28
CA ASN A 126 -4.97 10.29 3.28
C ASN A 126 -6.38 10.74 2.85
N PHE A 127 -6.63 10.92 1.55
CA PHE A 127 -7.99 11.09 1.04
C PHE A 127 -8.82 9.81 1.28
N ASP A 128 -10.13 9.96 1.46
CA ASP A 128 -11.03 8.81 1.57
C ASP A 128 -10.84 7.86 0.38
N THR A 129 -10.97 6.56 0.61
CA THR A 129 -10.81 5.49 -0.40
C THR A 129 -9.41 5.30 -1.00
N PHE A 130 -8.39 6.04 -0.56
CA PHE A 130 -7.03 5.94 -1.12
C PHE A 130 -6.21 4.73 -0.63
N GLY A 131 -6.77 3.86 0.22
CA GLY A 131 -6.14 2.63 0.69
C GLY A 131 -6.97 1.37 0.41
N PRO A 132 -7.30 1.04 -0.85
CA PRO A 132 -7.98 -0.22 -1.15
C PRO A 132 -7.17 -1.44 -0.71
N ILE A 133 -7.85 -2.45 -0.17
CA ILE A 133 -7.24 -3.69 0.32
C ILE A 133 -8.10 -4.92 -0.01
N GLY A 134 -7.47 -6.02 -0.41
CA GLY A 134 -8.13 -7.31 -0.60
C GLY A 134 -7.42 -8.24 -1.60
N PRO A 135 -8.14 -9.16 -2.25
CA PRO A 135 -9.56 -9.48 -2.03
C PRO A 135 -9.77 -10.26 -0.72
N ARG A 136 -8.69 -10.79 -0.14
CA ARG A 136 -8.66 -11.56 1.09
C ARG A 136 -7.34 -11.31 1.83
N ILE A 137 -7.30 -11.70 3.10
CA ILE A 137 -6.03 -11.94 3.80
C ILE A 137 -5.70 -13.43 3.57
N ALA A 138 -4.66 -13.69 2.77
CA ALA A 138 -4.12 -15.03 2.54
C ALA A 138 -3.31 -15.48 3.75
N ASP A 139 -3.59 -16.68 4.26
CA ASP A 139 -2.90 -17.20 5.44
C ASP A 139 -1.41 -17.43 5.14
N CYS A 140 -0.55 -17.27 6.14
CA CYS A 140 0.88 -17.52 6.00
C CYS A 140 1.18 -18.96 5.54
N SER A 141 0.34 -19.95 5.89
CA SER A 141 0.47 -21.33 5.44
C SER A 141 0.24 -21.53 3.94
N GLU A 142 -0.42 -20.60 3.27
CA GLU A 142 -0.66 -20.65 1.82
C GLU A 142 0.50 -20.02 1.01
N ILE A 143 1.39 -19.28 1.68
CA ILE A 143 2.47 -18.50 1.06
C ILE A 143 3.77 -18.75 1.83
N GLU A 144 4.50 -19.78 1.42
CA GLU A 144 5.79 -20.14 2.00
C GLU A 144 6.86 -19.04 1.83
N GLU A 145 6.91 -18.41 0.65
CA GLU A 145 7.88 -17.36 0.31
C GLU A 145 7.16 -16.08 -0.13
N PRO A 146 6.89 -15.12 0.78
CA PRO A 146 6.22 -13.86 0.44
C PRO A 146 7.11 -12.88 -0.32
N HIS A 147 8.42 -13.13 -0.38
CA HIS A 147 9.38 -12.33 -1.13
C HIS A 147 9.70 -12.94 -2.50
N ASP A 148 8.85 -13.80 -3.06
CA ASP A 148 8.91 -14.22 -4.46
C ASP A 148 7.50 -14.42 -5.04
N LEU A 149 6.73 -13.34 -5.08
CA LEU A 149 5.37 -13.30 -5.63
C LEU A 149 5.32 -12.31 -6.79
N ASN A 150 4.74 -12.74 -7.92
CA ASN A 150 4.47 -11.82 -9.01
C ASN A 150 3.41 -10.79 -8.58
N ILE A 151 3.68 -9.52 -8.88
CA ILE A 151 2.81 -8.37 -8.57
C ILE A 151 2.51 -7.61 -9.86
N LEU A 152 1.23 -7.33 -10.10
CA LEU A 152 0.74 -6.79 -11.36
C LEU A 152 -0.38 -5.77 -11.11
N LEU A 153 -0.38 -4.69 -11.89
CA LEU A 153 -1.50 -3.75 -11.94
C LEU A 153 -1.84 -3.42 -13.39
N LYS A 154 -3.14 -3.43 -13.69
CA LYS A 154 -3.72 -3.01 -14.96
C LYS A 154 -4.66 -1.83 -14.77
N ILE A 155 -4.69 -0.95 -15.75
CA ILE A 155 -5.74 0.08 -15.91
C ILE A 155 -6.42 -0.17 -17.24
N ASN A 156 -7.74 -0.36 -17.21
CA ASN A 156 -8.53 -0.67 -18.41
C ASN A 156 -7.92 -1.82 -19.23
N LYS A 157 -7.47 -2.87 -18.53
CA LYS A 157 -6.78 -4.07 -19.06
C LYS A 157 -5.35 -3.86 -19.56
N GLU A 158 -4.83 -2.64 -19.59
CA GLU A 158 -3.43 -2.37 -19.95
C GLU A 158 -2.53 -2.50 -18.74
N ILE A 159 -1.45 -3.28 -18.85
CA ILE A 159 -0.46 -3.45 -17.78
C ILE A 159 0.27 -2.13 -17.57
N LYS A 160 0.25 -1.64 -16.33
CA LYS A 160 0.99 -0.44 -15.90
C LYS A 160 2.14 -0.78 -14.94
N GLN A 161 1.94 -1.76 -14.07
CA GLN A 161 2.99 -2.29 -13.20
C GLN A 161 3.09 -3.80 -13.36
N SER A 162 4.30 -4.33 -13.45
CA SER A 162 4.60 -5.76 -13.52
C SER A 162 5.96 -6.01 -12.90
N SER A 163 6.01 -6.68 -11.76
CA SER A 163 7.25 -6.94 -11.03
C SER A 163 7.11 -8.19 -10.16
N ASN A 164 8.02 -8.35 -9.21
CA ASN A 164 8.00 -9.43 -8.23
C ASN A 164 8.50 -8.93 -6.86
N THR A 165 7.92 -9.42 -5.77
CA THR A 165 8.24 -9.01 -4.39
C THR A 165 9.68 -9.29 -3.97
N LYS A 166 10.42 -10.13 -4.72
CA LYS A 166 11.87 -10.34 -4.53
C LYS A 166 12.69 -9.08 -4.74
N HIS A 167 12.17 -8.10 -5.47
CA HIS A 167 12.84 -6.84 -5.71
C HIS A 167 12.69 -5.81 -4.58
N MET A 168 11.99 -6.15 -3.49
CA MET A 168 12.00 -5.34 -2.27
C MET A 168 13.41 -5.21 -1.69
N ILE A 169 13.80 -3.98 -1.36
CA ILE A 169 15.09 -3.66 -0.73
C ILE A 169 15.07 -4.08 0.75
N PHE A 170 14.05 -3.64 1.49
CA PHE A 170 13.80 -4.06 2.86
C PHE A 170 12.70 -5.13 2.88
N LYS A 171 13.08 -6.32 3.35
CA LYS A 171 12.17 -7.47 3.50
C LYS A 171 11.34 -7.37 4.77
N ILE A 172 10.22 -8.08 4.82
CA ILE A 172 9.27 -8.08 5.95
C ILE A 172 9.95 -8.20 7.33
N PRO A 173 10.93 -9.10 7.55
CA PRO A 173 11.66 -9.15 8.81
C PRO A 173 12.32 -7.82 9.22
N LYS A 174 12.99 -7.15 8.27
CA LYS A 174 13.64 -5.86 8.52
C LYS A 174 12.63 -4.74 8.75
N ILE A 175 11.53 -4.76 8.00
CA ILE A 175 10.43 -3.81 8.14
C ILE A 175 9.85 -3.89 9.55
N LEU A 176 9.49 -5.10 10.00
CA LEU A 176 8.85 -5.31 11.30
C LEU A 176 9.82 -5.00 12.45
N GLU A 177 11.07 -5.44 12.35
CA GLU A 177 12.12 -5.10 13.32
C GLU A 177 12.23 -3.58 13.48
N TYR A 178 12.32 -2.85 12.36
CA TYR A 178 12.50 -1.40 12.40
C TYR A 178 11.27 -0.69 12.97
N ILE A 179 10.05 -0.98 12.49
CA ILE A 179 8.81 -0.34 13.00
C ILE A 179 8.67 -0.55 14.51
N THR A 180 8.90 -1.77 14.97
CA THR A 180 8.61 -2.16 16.36
C THR A 180 9.62 -1.60 17.37
N LYS A 181 10.76 -1.04 16.92
CA LYS A 181 11.65 -0.21 17.78
C LYS A 181 10.95 1.05 18.27
N PHE A 182 10.09 1.65 17.45
CA PHE A 182 9.46 2.94 17.76
C PHE A 182 8.09 2.78 18.42
N LEU A 183 7.28 1.82 17.98
CA LEU A 183 5.89 1.68 18.44
C LEU A 183 5.44 0.24 18.64
N ILE A 184 4.29 0.07 19.27
CA ILE A 184 3.60 -1.23 19.38
C ILE A 184 2.68 -1.39 18.17
N LEU A 185 2.80 -2.52 17.46
CA LEU A 185 1.79 -2.97 16.51
C LEU A 185 0.78 -3.85 17.24
N LYS A 186 -0.50 -3.71 16.90
CA LYS A 186 -1.64 -4.42 17.50
C LYS A 186 -2.22 -5.41 16.50
N PRO A 187 -2.93 -6.45 16.97
CA PRO A 187 -3.66 -7.36 16.08
C PRO A 187 -4.54 -6.58 15.09
N GLY A 188 -4.50 -6.97 13.82
CA GLY A 188 -5.23 -6.33 12.73
C GLY A 188 -4.58 -5.09 12.13
N ASP A 189 -3.53 -4.51 12.74
CA ASP A 189 -2.79 -3.42 12.08
C ASP A 189 -2.23 -3.87 10.74
N ILE A 190 -2.16 -2.94 9.78
CA ILE A 190 -1.75 -3.22 8.40
C ILE A 190 -0.40 -2.56 8.14
N VAL A 191 0.49 -3.28 7.45
CA VAL A 191 1.74 -2.72 6.93
C VAL A 191 1.80 -2.95 5.43
N ALA A 192 1.86 -1.86 4.65
CA ALA A 192 2.00 -1.87 3.19
C ALA A 192 3.47 -1.65 2.81
N THR A 193 4.03 -2.53 1.99
CA THR A 193 5.48 -2.75 1.87
C THR A 193 6.18 -1.94 0.77
N GLY A 194 5.48 -1.03 0.12
CA GLY A 194 5.99 -0.24 -1.00
C GLY A 194 5.61 -0.82 -2.36
N THR A 195 5.65 0.03 -3.37
CA THR A 195 5.29 -0.28 -4.77
C THR A 195 6.52 -0.49 -5.66
N PRO A 196 6.44 -1.37 -6.69
CA PRO A 196 7.40 -1.42 -7.79
C PRO A 196 7.25 -0.21 -8.73
N SER A 197 8.10 -0.15 -9.75
CA SER A 197 8.06 0.88 -10.80
C SER A 197 6.78 0.82 -11.65
N GLY A 198 6.60 1.83 -12.49
CA GLY A 198 5.46 1.95 -13.40
C GLY A 198 4.26 2.65 -12.77
N ILE A 199 4.49 3.49 -11.76
CA ILE A 199 3.43 4.32 -11.18
C ILE A 199 2.90 5.28 -12.23
N GLY A 200 1.59 5.51 -12.27
CA GLY A 200 0.98 6.30 -13.33
C GLY A 200 -0.33 6.93 -12.90
N PRO A 201 -0.79 7.94 -13.66
CA PRO A 201 -2.04 8.62 -13.36
C PRO A 201 -3.24 7.69 -13.54
N ILE A 202 -4.27 7.93 -12.73
CA ILE A 202 -5.61 7.36 -12.88
C ILE A 202 -6.61 8.48 -13.13
N HIS A 203 -7.72 8.18 -13.79
CA HIS A 203 -8.75 9.15 -14.17
C HIS A 203 -10.14 8.64 -13.82
N PRO A 204 -11.12 9.53 -13.53
CA PRO A 204 -12.52 9.14 -13.44
C PRO A 204 -12.96 8.33 -14.67
N GLY A 205 -13.58 7.18 -14.43
CA GLY A 205 -13.97 6.22 -15.48
C GLY A 205 -13.02 5.03 -15.60
N ASP A 206 -11.79 5.11 -15.09
CA ASP A 206 -10.84 4.00 -15.12
C ASP A 206 -11.31 2.82 -14.26
N VAL A 207 -10.93 1.62 -14.70
CA VAL A 207 -10.99 0.39 -13.91
C VAL A 207 -9.57 -0.04 -13.59
N ILE A 208 -9.24 -0.09 -12.30
CA ILE A 208 -7.96 -0.57 -11.80
C ILE A 208 -8.12 -2.02 -11.36
N GLU A 209 -7.27 -2.90 -11.87
CA GLU A 209 -7.15 -4.29 -11.45
C GLU A 209 -5.75 -4.50 -10.89
N ALA A 210 -5.64 -4.84 -9.59
CA ALA A 210 -4.36 -5.05 -8.92
C ALA A 210 -4.30 -6.48 -8.35
N SER A 211 -3.23 -7.20 -8.65
CA SER A 211 -3.13 -8.62 -8.31
C SER A 211 -1.75 -9.00 -7.78
N ILE A 212 -1.75 -9.92 -6.82
CA ILE A 212 -0.54 -10.58 -6.33
C ILE A 212 -0.77 -12.10 -6.39
N GLU A 213 0.23 -12.81 -6.90
CA GLU A 213 0.27 -14.26 -6.97
C GLU A 213 -0.09 -14.91 -5.61
N LYS A 214 -0.86 -16.00 -5.65
CA LYS A 214 -1.42 -16.74 -4.48
C LYS A 214 -2.39 -15.95 -3.57
N ILE A 215 -2.51 -14.63 -3.72
CA ILE A 215 -3.44 -13.81 -2.95
C ILE A 215 -4.76 -13.60 -3.70
N GLY A 216 -4.69 -13.10 -4.94
CA GLY A 216 -5.85 -12.80 -5.77
C GLY A 216 -5.77 -11.42 -6.43
N THR A 217 -6.91 -10.92 -6.91
CA THR A 217 -7.04 -9.63 -7.61
C THR A 217 -8.12 -8.79 -6.93
N ILE A 218 -7.86 -7.49 -6.77
CA ILE A 218 -8.88 -6.49 -6.44
C ILE A 218 -9.19 -5.63 -7.65
N THR A 219 -10.45 -5.22 -7.78
CA THR A 219 -10.95 -4.39 -8.88
C THR A 219 -11.68 -3.17 -8.35
N HIS A 220 -11.27 -1.98 -8.79
CA HIS A 220 -11.85 -0.72 -8.35
C HIS A 220 -12.17 0.19 -9.53
N LYS A 221 -13.40 0.71 -9.59
CA LYS A 221 -13.74 1.81 -10.49
C LYS A 221 -13.31 3.13 -9.88
N VAL A 222 -12.74 4.01 -10.70
CA VAL A 222 -12.42 5.39 -10.30
C VAL A 222 -13.62 6.27 -10.61
N ILE A 223 -14.18 6.94 -9.60
CA ILE A 223 -15.37 7.78 -9.73
C ILE A 223 -15.03 9.20 -9.28
N LEU A 224 -15.41 10.21 -10.07
CA LEU A 224 -15.26 11.60 -9.66
C LEU A 224 -16.19 11.92 -8.48
N GLU A 225 -15.64 12.55 -7.44
CA GLU A 225 -16.39 13.11 -6.32
C GLU A 225 -17.47 14.09 -6.83
N ARG A 226 -18.70 13.95 -6.33
CA ARG A 226 -19.85 14.75 -6.76
C ARG A 226 -19.79 16.17 -6.18
#